data_AF-J9DZ88-F1
#
_entry.id   AF-J9DZ88-F1
#
_cell.length_a   1.000
_cell.length_b   1.000
_cell.length_c   1.000
_cell.angle_alpha   90.00
_cell.angle_beta   90.00
_cell.angle_gamma   90.00
#
_symmetry.space_group_name_H-M   'P 1'
#
loop_
_entity.id
_entity.type
_entity.pdbx_description
1 polymer ?
#
loop_
_entity_poly.entity_id
_entity_poly.type
_entity_poly.pdbx_seq_one_letter_code
_entity_poly.pdbx_strand_id
1 'polypeptide(L)' 'MRLKFSTVRERHNSSVVTTTQYTIFVLGSCKVGKSALVGQFLWEEFLREYHPTVEEFNWIEYKKDNGGKTLLQV' A
#
# COMPACT_ATOMS: atom_id res chain seq x y z
N MET A 1 -23.35 34.61 14.90
CA MET A 1 -22.94 34.59 13.48
C MET A 1 -23.00 33.15 13.00
N ARG A 2 -23.84 32.88 11.99
CA ARG A 2 -24.25 31.53 11.54
C ARG A 2 -23.80 31.39 10.09
N LEU A 3 -22.97 30.41 9.79
CA LEU A 3 -22.60 30.06 8.41
C LEU A 3 -23.34 28.78 8.03
N LYS A 4 -24.33 28.91 7.14
CA LYS A 4 -25.03 27.78 6.52
C LYS A 4 -24.52 27.63 5.10
N PHE A 5 -23.73 26.59 4.85
CA PHE A 5 -23.37 26.19 3.49
C PHE A 5 -24.42 25.20 3.00
N SER A 6 -25.40 25.67 2.22
CA SER A 6 -26.22 24.78 1.40
C SER A 6 -25.45 24.51 0.11
N THR A 7 -24.82 23.34 0.03
CA THR A 7 -24.39 22.78 -1.24
C THR A 7 -25.20 21.52 -1.47
N VAL A 8 -26.25 21.64 -2.28
CA VAL A 8 -26.86 20.49 -2.94
C VAL A 8 -25.79 19.97 -3.90
N ARG A 9 -25.04 18.95 -3.48
CA ARG A 9 -24.17 18.21 -4.40
C ARG A 9 -25.04 17.17 -5.11
N GLU A 10 -25.15 17.32 -6.42
CA GLU A 10 -25.67 16.31 -7.32
C GLU A 10 -25.04 14.96 -7.01
N ARG A 11 -25.88 13.93 -6.82
CA ARG A 11 -25.42 12.56 -6.64
C ARG A 11 -24.87 12.06 -7.97
N HIS A 12 -23.58 12.28 -8.20
CA HIS A 12 -22.84 11.41 -9.09
C HIS A 12 -22.97 9.99 -8.53
N ASN A 13 -23.65 9.14 -9.29
CA ASN A 13 -23.74 7.71 -9.04
C ASN A 13 -22.39 7.08 -9.43
N SER A 14 -21.31 7.46 -8.75
CA SER A 14 -20.06 6.71 -8.80
C SER A 14 -20.31 5.44 -8.01
N SER A 15 -20.37 4.30 -8.69
CA SER A 15 -20.09 3.03 -8.04
C SER A 15 -18.77 3.22 -7.30
N VAL A 16 -18.82 3.33 -5.98
CA VAL A 16 -17.63 3.49 -5.15
C VAL A 16 -16.82 2.23 -5.38
N VAL A 17 -15.78 2.32 -6.21
CA VAL A 17 -14.78 1.26 -6.32
C VAL A 17 -14.08 1.27 -4.97
N THR A 18 -14.50 0.37 -4.09
CA THR A 18 -13.87 0.19 -2.79
C THR A 18 -12.54 -0.50 -3.04
N THR A 19 -11.49 0.29 -3.27
CA THR A 19 -10.13 -0.22 -3.31
C THR A 19 -9.81 -0.76 -1.92
N THR A 20 -9.79 -2.08 -1.78
CA THR A 20 -9.43 -2.74 -0.52
C THR A 20 -8.00 -2.35 -0.16
N GLN A 21 -7.75 -2.08 1.13
CA GLN A 21 -6.43 -1.74 1.65
C GLN A 21 -5.96 -2.84 2.58
N TYR A 22 -4.69 -3.24 2.48
CA TYR A 22 -4.06 -4.18 3.39
C TYR A 22 -2.73 -3.60 3.90
N THR A 23 -2.51 -3.70 5.20
CA THR A 23 -1.20 -3.47 5.82
C THR A 23 -0.55 -4.82 6.07
N ILE A 24 0.66 -5.01 5.57
CA ILE A 24 1.43 -6.26 5.65
C ILE A 24 2.62 -6.01 6.56
N PHE A 25 2.78 -6.86 7.57
CA PHE A 25 3.97 -6.85 8.43
C PHE A 25 4.83 -8.08 8.14
N VAL A 26 6.08 -7.86 7.74
CA VAL A 26 7.04 -8.95 7.49
C VAL A 26 7.90 -9.17 8.74
N LEU A 27 7.66 -10.28 9.43
CA LEU A 27 8.31 -10.62 10.70
C LEU A 27 9.33 -11.76 10.54
N GLY A 28 10.28 -11.83 11.48
CA GLY A 28 11.30 -12.88 11.53
C GLY A 28 12.63 -12.38 12.10
N SER A 29 13.55 -13.31 12.41
CA SER A 29 14.87 -13.01 12.96
C SER A 29 15.70 -12.06 12.10
N CYS A 30 16.78 -11.50 12.66
CA CYS A 30 17.70 -10.68 11.89
C CYS A 30 18.34 -11.49 10.74
N LYS A 31 18.66 -10.82 9.63
CA LYS A 31 19.38 -11.40 8.47
C LYS A 31 18.71 -12.59 7.75
N VAL A 32 17.42 -12.86 7.99
CA VAL A 32 16.67 -13.91 7.25
C VAL A 32 16.20 -13.49 5.85
N GLY A 33 16.59 -12.29 5.38
CA GLY A 33 16.25 -11.82 4.03
C GLY A 33 14.92 -11.05 3.90
N LYS A 34 14.33 -10.57 5.00
CA LYS A 34 13.06 -9.80 4.97
C LYS A 34 13.12 -8.60 4.02
N SER A 35 14.13 -7.76 4.15
CA SER A 35 14.32 -6.55 3.34
C SER A 35 14.61 -6.89 1.88
N ALA A 36 15.35 -7.97 1.63
CA ALA A 36 15.61 -8.46 0.28
C ALA A 36 14.34 -8.98 -0.40
N LEU A 37 13.47 -9.69 0.33
CA LEU A 37 12.18 -10.16 -0.18
C LEU A 37 11.25 -8.99 -0.51
N VAL A 38 11.14 -8.01 0.39
CA VAL A 38 10.32 -6.82 0.16
C VAL A 38 10.86 -6.01 -1.02
N GLY A 39 12.18 -5.78 -1.07
CA GLY A 39 12.78 -5.02 -2.16
C GLY A 39 12.66 -5.70 -3.53
N GLN A 40 12.84 -7.03 -3.57
CA GLN A 40 12.65 -7.79 -4.81
C GLN A 40 11.19 -7.71 -5.31
N PHE A 41 10.22 -7.69 -4.39
CA PHE A 41 8.82 -7.56 -4.75
C PHE A 41 8.45 -6.13 -5.20
N LEU A 42 8.97 -5.11 -4.52
CA LEU A 42 8.60 -3.70 -4.79
C LEU A 42 9.33 -3.11 -5.99
N TRP A 43 10.62 -3.45 -6.16
CA TRP A 43 11.52 -2.78 -7.09
C TRP A 43 12.17 -3.72 -8.11
N GLU A 44 11.82 -5.01 -8.08
CA GLU A 44 12.49 -6.05 -8.88
C GLU A 44 14.02 -6.13 -8.65
N GLU A 45 14.48 -5.60 -7.50
CA GLU A 45 15.89 -5.49 -7.15
C GLU A 45 16.26 -6.35 -5.94
N PHE A 46 17.36 -7.10 -6.07
CA PHE A 46 17.92 -7.87 -4.97
C PHE A 46 19.02 -7.07 -4.26
N LEU A 47 18.73 -6.62 -3.04
CA LEU A 47 19.69 -5.97 -2.15
C LEU A 47 20.79 -6.96 -1.74
N ARG A 48 21.98 -6.82 -2.35
CA ARG A 48 23.14 -7.69 -2.09
C ARG A 48 23.87 -7.33 -0.80
N GLU A 49 23.89 -6.05 -0.46
CA GLU A 49 24.57 -5.55 0.74
C GLU A 49 23.57 -5.44 1.90
N TYR A 50 23.96 -5.97 3.06
CA TYR A 50 23.09 -5.98 4.22
C TYR A 50 23.19 -4.66 5.00
N HIS A 51 22.08 -3.95 5.07
CA HIS A 51 21.85 -2.87 6.03
C HIS A 51 20.72 -3.27 6.98
N PRO A 52 20.90 -3.16 8.31
CA PRO A 52 19.81 -3.37 9.26
C PRO A 52 18.65 -2.43 8.95
N THR A 53 17.48 -3.00 8.64
CA THR A 53 16.26 -2.21 8.44
C THR A 53 15.83 -1.60 9.76
N VAL A 54 15.65 -0.28 9.78
CA VAL A 54 15.09 0.45 10.92
C VAL A 54 13.58 0.32 10.86
N GLU A 55 12.92 1.10 10.01
CA GLU A 55 11.50 0.99 9.65
C GLU A 55 11.33 1.57 8.24
N GLU A 56 10.59 0.88 7.38
CA GLU A 56 10.27 1.32 6.02
C GLU A 56 8.78 1.07 5.77
N PHE A 57 8.05 2.08 5.28
CA PHE A 57 6.63 2.00 4.97
C PHE A 57 6.40 2.36 3.51
N ASN A 58 6.10 1.37 2.69
CA ASN A 58 5.93 1.53 1.26
C ASN A 58 4.47 1.31 0.86
N TRP A 59 3.90 2.26 0.11
CA TRP A 59 2.56 2.16 -0.44
C TRP A 59 2.62 1.79 -1.92
N ILE A 60 1.95 0.70 -2.31
CA ILE A 60 1.85 0.30 -3.72
C ILE A 60 0.42 -0.04 -4.12
N GLU A 61 0.10 0.23 -5.40
CA GLU A 61 -1.10 -0.33 -6.02
C GLU A 61 -0.76 -1.70 -6.62
N TYR A 62 -1.26 -2.75 -5.98
CA TYR A 62 -1.12 -4.11 -6.46
C TYR A 62 -2.25 -4.48 -7.40
N LYS A 63 -1.88 -4.87 -8.63
CA LYS A 63 -2.82 -5.38 -9.63
C LYS A 63 -2.93 -6.89 -9.50
N LYS A 64 -4.12 -7.36 -9.15
CA LYS A 64 -4.46 -8.79 -9.09
C LYS A 64 -4.60 -9.35 -10.51
N ASP A 65 -4.41 -10.66 -10.64
CA ASP A 65 -4.55 -11.38 -11.92
C ASP A 65 -5.95 -11.23 -12.54
N ASN A 66 -6.98 -11.05 -11.70
CA ASN A 66 -8.35 -10.82 -12.13
C ASN A 66 -8.64 -9.35 -12.55
N GLY A 67 -7.61 -8.50 -12.64
CA GLY A 67 -7.74 -7.08 -13.00
C GLY A 67 -8.18 -6.17 -11.84
N GLY A 68 -8.50 -6.73 -10.67
CA GLY A 68 -8.78 -5.94 -9.47
C GLY A 68 -7.53 -5.22 -8.95
N LYS A 69 -7.72 -4.04 -8.37
CA LYS A 69 -6.65 -3.25 -7.75
C LYS A 69 -6.81 -3.26 -6.24
N THR A 70 -5.70 -3.23 -5.53
CA THR A 70 -5.68 -3.22 -4.06
C THR A 70 -4.49 -2.40 -3.61
N LEU A 71 -4.68 -1.59 -2.59
CA LEU A 71 -3.61 -0.79 -2.02
C LEU A 71 -2.90 -1.62 -0.94
N LEU A 72 -1.60 -1.80 -1.07
CA LEU A 72 -0.78 -2.47 -0.07
C LEU A 72 0.11 -1.44 0.62
N GLN A 73 0.13 -1.49 1.94
CA GLN A 73 1.17 -0.88 2.75
C GLN A 73 2.06 -2.01 3.28
N VAL A 74 3.33 -2.00 2.90
CA VAL A 74 4.36 -2.96 3.34
C VAL A 74 5.35 -2.25 4.25
#